data_AF-A0A970R1F4-F1
#
_entry.id   AF-A0A970R1F4-F1
#
_cell.length_a   1.000
_cell.length_b   1.000
_cell.length_c   1.000
_cell.angle_alpha   90.00
_cell.angle_beta   90.00
_cell.angle_gamma   90.00
#
_symmetry.space_group_name_H-M   'P 1'
#
loop_
_entity.id
_entity.type
_entity.pdbx_description
1 polymer ?
#
loop_
_entity_poly.entity_id
_entity_poly.type
_entity_poly.pdbx_seq_one_letter_code
_entity_poly.pdbx_strand_id
1 'polypeptide(L)'
;MKTHACLKSNRHGFTMLELVAVLAVLTILLGIALPSLAAYVKNGREHERQSHEELVEKAIRQYYAFEGHYPDLDPDSPDPENGELSPEKAEKLKELLRSVTAVRINTDKYIFYYFENTGQCTLEIK
;
A
#
# COMPACT_ATOMS: atom_id res chain seq x y z
N MET A 1 -68.90 -30.37 -10.02
CA MET A 1 -68.13 -30.32 -11.28
C MET A 1 -67.05 -29.25 -11.11
N LYS A 2 -65.78 -29.61 -10.88
CA LYS A 2 -64.68 -28.65 -10.64
C LYS A 2 -63.80 -28.62 -11.90
N THR A 3 -63.73 -27.46 -12.55
CA THR A 3 -62.88 -27.22 -13.72
C THR A 3 -61.47 -26.90 -13.25
N HIS A 4 -60.51 -27.76 -13.62
CA HIS A 4 -59.09 -27.52 -13.37
C HIS A 4 -58.55 -26.60 -14.46
N ALA A 5 -58.36 -25.32 -14.14
CA ALA A 5 -57.63 -24.40 -14.99
C ALA A 5 -56.12 -24.70 -14.89
N CYS A 6 -55.53 -25.22 -15.96
CA CYS A 6 -54.09 -25.44 -16.07
C CYS A 6 -53.40 -24.13 -16.52
N LEU A 7 -52.64 -23.51 -15.60
CA LEU A 7 -51.79 -22.36 -15.91
C LEU A 7 -50.62 -22.81 -16.78
N LYS A 8 -50.63 -22.41 -18.06
CA LYS A 8 -49.55 -22.67 -19.01
C LYS A 8 -48.30 -21.88 -18.60
N SER A 9 -47.34 -22.56 -17.99
CA SER A 9 -46.02 -22.01 -17.68
C SER A 9 -45.21 -21.80 -18.97
N ASN A 10 -45.08 -20.56 -19.42
CA ASN A 10 -44.18 -20.16 -20.50
C ASN A 10 -42.71 -20.30 -20.04
N ARG A 11 -42.14 -21.49 -20.16
CA ARG A 11 -40.70 -21.72 -19.91
C ARG A 11 -39.92 -21.27 -21.15
N HIS A 12 -39.52 -20.01 -21.18
CA HIS A 12 -38.48 -19.53 -22.08
C HIS A 12 -37.13 -19.94 -21.49
N GLY A 13 -36.45 -20.89 -22.13
CA GLY A 13 -35.10 -21.30 -21.76
C GLY A 13 -34.06 -20.38 -22.39
N PHE A 14 -32.93 -20.22 -21.70
CA PHE A 14 -31.76 -19.47 -22.17
C PHE A 14 -31.22 -20.10 -23.46
N THR A 15 -30.92 -19.29 -24.47
CA THR A 15 -30.32 -19.80 -25.72
C THR A 15 -28.80 -19.83 -25.62
N MET A 16 -28.14 -20.75 -26.34
CA MET A 16 -26.67 -20.77 -26.44
C MET A 16 -26.12 -19.45 -26.98
N LEU A 17 -26.85 -18.84 -27.91
CA LEU A 17 -26.49 -17.56 -28.52
C LEU A 17 -26.46 -16.42 -27.48
N GLU A 18 -27.40 -16.43 -26.54
CA GLU A 18 -27.51 -15.41 -25.49
C GLU A 18 -26.32 -15.46 -24.54
N LEU A 19 -25.82 -16.66 -24.21
CA LEU A 19 -24.60 -16.80 -23.42
C LEU A 19 -23.36 -16.32 -24.19
N VAL A 20 -23.25 -16.65 -25.48
CA VAL A 20 -22.11 -16.24 -26.32
C VAL A 20 -22.09 -14.72 -26.51
N ALA A 21 -23.24 -14.09 -26.76
CA ALA A 21 -23.34 -12.63 -26.88
C ALA A 21 -22.97 -11.92 -25.57
N VAL A 22 -23.41 -12.45 -24.42
CA VAL A 22 -23.05 -11.90 -23.09
C VAL A 22 -21.56 -12.03 -22.84
N LEU A 23 -20.96 -13.20 -23.10
CA LEU A 23 -19.51 -13.39 -22.96
C LEU A 23 -18.72 -12.47 -23.90
N ALA A 24 -19.18 -12.27 -25.14
CA ALA A 24 -18.55 -11.36 -26.08
C ALA A 24 -18.51 -9.91 -25.57
N VAL A 25 -19.58 -9.43 -24.94
CA VAL A 25 -19.58 -8.08 -24.33
C VAL A 25 -18.72 -8.06 -23.06
N LEU A 26 -18.77 -9.11 -22.23
CA LEU A 26 -17.95 -9.20 -21.01
C LEU A 26 -16.45 -9.16 -21.31
N THR A 27 -15.99 -9.83 -22.38
CA THR A 27 -14.57 -9.79 -22.74
C THR A 27 -14.11 -8.40 -23.18
N ILE A 28 -14.94 -7.67 -23.92
CA ILE A 28 -14.67 -6.28 -24.33
C ILE A 28 -14.54 -5.39 -23.08
N LEU A 29 -15.48 -5.52 -22.13
CA LEU A 29 -15.45 -4.76 -20.88
C LEU A 29 -14.20 -5.08 -20.04
N LEU A 30 -13.86 -6.37 -19.89
CA LEU A 30 -12.67 -6.79 -19.15
C LEU A 30 -11.38 -6.28 -19.79
N GLY A 31 -11.29 -6.27 -21.12
CA GLY A 31 -10.14 -5.74 -21.85
C GLY A 31 -9.84 -4.27 -21.51
N ILE A 32 -10.88 -3.48 -21.26
CA ILE A 32 -10.75 -2.06 -20.89
C ILE A 32 -10.59 -1.88 -19.38
N ALA A 33 -11.28 -2.68 -18.57
CA ALA A 33 -11.32 -2.52 -17.11
C ALA A 33 -9.99 -2.92 -16.42
N LEU A 34 -9.36 -4.01 -16.85
CA LEU A 34 -8.16 -4.54 -16.21
C LEU A 34 -6.96 -3.57 -16.13
N PRO A 35 -6.54 -2.88 -17.22
CA PRO A 35 -5.41 -1.95 -17.13
C PRO A 35 -5.70 -0.77 -16.19
N SER A 36 -6.94 -0.28 -16.16
CA SER A 36 -7.38 0.80 -15.27
C SER A 36 -7.26 0.39 -13.80
N LEU A 37 -7.71 -0.82 -13.46
CA LEU A 37 -7.63 -1.36 -12.10
C LEU A 37 -6.16 -1.53 -11.66
N ALA A 38 -5.30 -2.06 -12.54
CA ALA A 38 -3.89 -2.22 -12.24
C ALA A 38 -3.20 -0.87 -11.94
N ALA A 39 -3.49 0.15 -12.74
CA ALA A 39 -3.00 1.51 -12.51
C ALA A 39 -3.50 2.10 -11.19
N TYR A 40 -4.79 1.92 -10.88
CA TYR A 40 -5.38 2.40 -9.63
C TYR A 40 -4.70 1.78 -8.40
N VAL A 41 -4.47 0.47 -8.40
CA VAL A 41 -3.77 -0.22 -7.29
C VAL A 41 -2.33 0.26 -7.17
N LYS A 42 -1.63 0.45 -8.29
CA LYS A 42 -0.25 0.98 -8.29
C LYS A 42 -0.21 2.38 -7.65
N ASN A 43 -1.11 3.27 -8.06
CA ASN A 43 -1.19 4.62 -7.52
C ASN A 43 -1.54 4.61 -6.03
N GLY A 44 -2.44 3.72 -5.60
CA GLY A 44 -2.77 3.55 -4.18
C GLY A 44 -1.55 3.15 -3.34
N ARG A 45 -0.73 2.22 -3.84
CA ARG A 45 0.53 1.81 -3.17
C ARG A 45 1.53 2.96 -3.09
N GLU A 46 1.64 3.76 -4.14
CA GLU A 46 2.54 4.90 -4.17
C GLU A 46 2.08 6.03 -3.22
N HIS A 47 0.78 6.32 -3.17
CA HIS A 47 0.22 7.26 -2.20
C HIS A 47 0.41 6.78 -0.77
N GLU A 48 0.26 5.49 -0.50
CA GLU A 48 0.53 4.91 0.81
C GLU A 48 2.01 5.06 1.19
N ARG A 49 2.93 4.80 0.26
CA ARG A 49 4.38 4.99 0.44
C ARG A 49 4.71 6.45 0.78
N GLN A 50 4.21 7.40 -0.01
CA GLN A 50 4.43 8.83 0.20
C GLN A 50 3.84 9.30 1.54
N SER A 51 2.62 8.87 1.88
CA SER A 51 2.01 9.20 3.17
C SER A 51 2.81 8.62 4.35
N HIS A 52 3.41 7.44 4.18
CA HIS A 52 4.26 6.85 5.20
C HIS A 52 5.58 7.62 5.34
N GLU A 53 6.17 8.06 4.22
CA GLU A 53 7.37 8.90 4.18
C GLU A 53 7.19 10.22 4.90
N GLU A 54 6.12 10.93 4.60
CA GLU A 54 5.79 12.16 5.31
C GLU A 54 5.58 11.95 6.82
N LEU A 55 5.02 10.79 7.19
CA LEU A 55 4.79 10.45 8.60
C LEU A 55 6.12 10.21 9.33
N VAL A 56 7.04 9.47 8.71
CA VAL A 56 8.38 9.21 9.27
C VAL A 56 9.19 10.50 9.33
N GLU A 57 9.17 11.32 8.29
CA GLU A 57 9.87 12.61 8.26
C GLU A 57 9.35 13.55 9.36
N LYS A 58 8.03 13.64 9.54
CA LYS A 58 7.43 14.40 10.65
C LYS A 58 7.87 13.88 12.01
N ALA A 59 7.96 12.56 12.18
CA ALA A 59 8.44 11.95 13.41
C ALA A 59 9.90 12.32 13.69
N ILE A 60 10.78 12.28 12.69
CA ILE A 60 12.19 12.65 12.82
C ILE A 60 12.33 14.12 13.18
N ARG A 61 11.60 15.01 12.50
CA ARG A 61 11.60 16.45 12.82
C ARG A 61 11.09 16.72 14.23
N GLN A 62 10.06 16.00 14.66
CA GLN A 62 9.51 16.10 16.01
C GLN A 62 10.52 15.57 17.05
N TYR A 63 11.20 14.46 16.77
CA TYR A 63 12.29 13.94 17.62
C TYR A 63 13.39 14.99 17.79
N TYR A 64 13.86 15.59 16.69
CA TYR A 64 14.85 16.67 16.72
C TYR A 64 14.38 17.87 17.57
N ALA A 65 13.10 18.23 17.50
CA ALA A 65 12.53 19.31 18.29
C ALA A 65 12.53 19.02 19.81
N PHE A 66 12.48 17.74 20.21
CA PHE A 66 12.48 17.34 21.62
C PHE A 66 13.89 17.06 22.16
N GLU A 67 14.72 16.34 21.41
CA GLU A 67 16.05 15.89 21.87
C GLU A 67 17.18 16.84 21.44
N GLY A 68 16.95 17.70 20.44
CA GLY A 68 17.95 18.64 19.92
C GLY A 68 19.00 18.03 18.98
N HIS A 69 18.89 16.74 18.68
CA HIS A 69 19.72 16.02 17.72
C HIS A 69 18.87 15.02 16.91
N TYR A 70 19.40 14.58 15.76
CA TYR A 70 18.74 13.54 14.97
C TYR A 70 18.93 12.16 15.63
N PRO A 71 18.03 11.19 15.37
CA PRO A 71 18.21 9.82 15.83
C PRO A 71 19.56 9.26 15.35
N ASP A 72 20.42 8.92 16.30
CA ASP A 72 21.69 8.22 16.08
C ASP A 72 21.43 6.72 16.23
N LEU A 73 21.60 5.98 15.13
CA LEU A 73 21.27 4.56 15.08
C LEU A 73 22.45 3.71 15.49
N ASP A 74 23.68 4.17 15.31
CA ASP A 74 24.86 3.46 15.75
C ASP A 74 26.10 4.37 15.70
N PRO A 75 26.58 4.90 16.85
CA PRO A 75 27.69 5.85 16.88
C PRO A 75 29.03 5.22 16.46
N ASP A 76 29.13 3.88 16.48
CA ASP A 76 30.36 3.15 16.18
C ASP A 76 30.43 2.67 14.72
N SER A 77 29.36 2.84 13.94
CA SER A 77 29.32 2.42 12.53
C SER A 77 29.15 3.63 11.61
N PRO A 78 30.01 3.81 10.59
CA PRO A 78 29.81 4.90 9.64
C PRO A 78 28.47 4.74 8.93
N ASP A 79 27.85 5.88 8.63
CA ASP A 79 26.63 5.95 7.81
C ASP A 79 26.82 5.11 6.54
N PRO A 80 25.83 4.27 6.16
CA PRO A 80 25.89 3.54 4.90
C PRO A 80 26.02 4.55 3.74
N GLU A 81 26.96 4.32 2.82
CA GLU A 81 27.25 5.22 1.69
C GLU A 81 26.00 5.52 0.84
N ASN A 82 25.06 4.58 0.80
CA ASN A 82 23.78 4.68 0.09
C ASN A 82 22.58 5.07 0.99
N GLY A 83 22.78 5.26 2.30
CA GLY A 83 21.74 5.57 3.27
C GLY A 83 20.83 4.39 3.64
N GLU A 84 21.01 3.19 3.07
CA GLU A 84 20.12 2.05 3.30
C GLU A 84 20.28 1.46 4.70
N LEU A 85 19.18 1.37 5.44
CA LEU A 85 19.15 0.77 6.76
C LEU A 85 18.96 -0.74 6.65
N SER A 86 19.88 -1.48 7.27
CA SER A 86 19.65 -2.88 7.63
C SER A 86 18.34 -3.01 8.43
N PRO A 87 17.57 -4.11 8.29
CA PRO A 87 16.32 -4.31 9.02
C PRO A 87 16.45 -4.13 10.54
N GLU A 88 17.60 -4.49 11.12
CA GLU A 88 17.87 -4.28 12.54
C GLU A 88 17.96 -2.79 12.92
N LYS A 89 18.61 -1.98 12.08
CA LYS A 89 18.71 -0.53 12.26
C LYS A 89 17.36 0.16 12.04
N ALA A 90 16.56 -0.32 11.09
CA ALA A 90 15.21 0.18 10.84
C ALA A 90 14.27 -0.05 12.04
N GLU A 91 14.36 -1.21 12.69
CA GLU A 91 13.62 -1.47 13.94
C GLU A 91 14.09 -0.55 15.07
N LYS A 92 15.40 -0.30 15.19
CA LYS A 92 15.94 0.64 16.18
C LYS A 92 15.44 2.07 15.95
N LEU A 93 15.46 2.55 14.71
CA LEU A 93 14.91 3.85 14.33
C LEU A 93 13.43 3.96 14.70
N LYS A 94 12.65 2.94 14.37
CA LYS A 94 11.23 2.85 14.72
C LYS A 94 11.01 2.92 16.22
N GLU A 95 11.78 2.20 17.02
CA GLU A 95 11.64 2.21 18.48
C GLU A 95 12.02 3.58 19.08
N LEU A 96 13.08 4.21 18.59
CA LEU A 96 13.48 5.58 18.98
C LEU A 96 12.41 6.62 18.64
N LEU A 97 11.88 6.58 17.42
CA LEU A 97 10.82 7.51 17.01
C LEU A 97 9.54 7.26 17.78
N ARG A 98 9.21 6.00 18.07
CA ARG A 98 8.01 5.63 18.82
C ARG A 98 8.06 6.11 20.27
N SER A 99 9.23 6.04 20.91
CA SER A 99 9.37 6.45 22.32
C SER A 99 9.11 7.95 22.52
N VAL A 100 9.50 8.79 21.54
CA VAL A 100 9.35 10.25 21.62
C VAL A 100 8.08 10.76 20.96
N THR A 101 7.65 10.16 19.83
CA THR A 101 6.59 10.72 18.98
C THR A 101 5.34 9.84 18.85
N ALA A 102 5.33 8.66 19.48
CA ALA A 102 4.26 7.65 19.38
C ALA A 102 3.92 7.19 17.94
N VAL A 103 4.79 7.48 16.97
CA VAL A 103 4.61 7.11 15.57
C VAL A 103 4.68 5.59 15.38
N ARG A 104 3.87 5.07 14.45
CA ARG A 104 3.80 3.65 14.10
C ARG A 104 4.31 3.47 12.69
N ILE A 105 5.49 2.88 12.59
CA ILE A 105 6.21 2.67 11.32
C ILE A 105 6.12 1.19 10.94
N ASN A 106 5.90 0.92 9.66
CA ASN A 106 5.91 -0.43 9.11
C ASN A 106 7.27 -0.72 8.46
N THR A 107 8.12 -1.41 9.19
CA THR A 107 9.48 -1.82 8.81
C THR A 107 9.51 -3.05 7.91
N ASP A 108 8.45 -3.85 7.87
CA ASP A 108 8.39 -5.07 7.06
C ASP A 108 8.12 -4.77 5.57
N LYS A 109 7.37 -3.70 5.31
CA LYS A 109 6.86 -3.33 3.98
C LYS A 109 7.83 -2.45 3.18
N TYR A 110 8.69 -1.70 3.86
CA TYR A 110 9.52 -0.68 3.22
C TYR A 110 11.00 -0.86 3.56
N ILE A 111 11.86 -0.52 2.61
CA ILE A 111 13.29 -0.30 2.83
C ILE A 111 13.48 1.16 3.23
N PHE A 112 14.19 1.39 4.33
CA PHE A 112 14.42 2.72 4.88
C PHE A 112 15.78 3.21 4.42
N TYR A 113 15.80 4.40 3.84
CA TYR A 113 17.02 5.15 3.58
C TYR A 113 17.04 6.32 4.55
N TYR A 114 18.03 6.42 5.42
CA TYR A 114 18.12 7.49 6.41
C TYR A 114 19.55 7.97 6.59
N PHE A 115 19.72 9.29 6.60
CA PHE A 115 21.00 9.97 6.76
C PHE A 115 21.01 10.75 8.07
N GLU A 116 21.85 10.36 9.03
CA GLU A 116 21.90 10.94 10.37
C GLU A 116 22.32 12.42 10.35
N ASN A 117 23.24 12.77 9.45
CA ASN A 117 23.77 14.13 9.30
C ASN A 117 22.71 15.16 8.86
N THR A 118 21.73 14.74 8.07
CA THR A 118 20.72 15.64 7.48
C THR A 118 19.32 15.42 8.04
N GLY A 119 19.07 14.29 8.71
CA GLY A 119 17.75 13.87 9.16
C GLY A 119 16.82 13.47 8.01
N GLN A 120 17.33 13.31 6.79
CA GLN A 120 16.52 12.94 5.62
C GLN A 120 16.21 11.45 5.65
N CYS A 121 14.93 11.11 5.44
CA CYS A 121 14.47 9.73 5.33
C CYS A 121 13.64 9.54 4.07
N THR A 122 13.95 8.49 3.31
CA THR A 122 13.21 8.07 2.12
C THR A 122 12.79 6.61 2.29
N LEU A 123 11.63 6.24 1.76
CA LEU A 123 11.15 4.86 1.77
C LEU A 123 11.03 4.29 0.37
N GLU A 124 11.48 3.06 0.20
CA GLU A 124 11.24 2.27 -1.01
C GLU A 124 10.38 1.05 -0.69
N ILE A 125 9.51 0.66 -1.61
CA ILE A 125 8.69 -0.56 -1.45
C ILE A 125 9.61 -1.76 -1.67
N LYS A 126 9.59 -2.69 -0.72
CA LYS A 126 10.36 -3.94 -0.80
C LYS A 126 9.90 -4.89 -1.90
#